data_AF-A0A946BGW8-F1
#
_entry.id   AF-A0A946BGW8-F1
#
_cell.length_a   1.000
_cell.length_b   1.000
_cell.length_c   1.000
_cell.angle_alpha   90.00
_cell.angle_beta   90.00
_cell.angle_gamma   90.00
#
_symmetry.space_group_name_H-M   'P 1'
#
loop_
_entity.id
_entity.type
_entity.pdbx_description
1 polymer ?
#
loop_
_entity_poly.entity_id
_entity_poly.type
_entity_poly.pdbx_seq_one_letter_code
_entity_poly.pdbx_strand_id
1 'polypeptide(L)'
;MEKEQISETVDCWIVEDLPSRSGLKVVKRFDAYEGMDEDEIEAYMDFRSWYMNKEHALLLTIPKPTVERDFWPEPDDALSFAYGSMDFQKLRGKFNKNHYRISKILERVKDLAENFSCINHEQGKKNVRKRYEELINDEFRDKAIELAVTYNRFKASMDYDEVMGKIKNLYILIMKCDKVWKKHACE
;
A
#
# COMPACT_ATOMS: atom_id res chain seq x y z
N MET A 1 -58.22 27.08 12.86
CA MET A 1 -57.32 28.14 12.38
C MET A 1 -55.89 27.66 12.12
N GLU A 2 -55.62 26.34 12.01
CA GLU A 2 -54.28 25.83 11.67
C GLU A 2 -54.29 25.06 10.33
N LYS A 3 -55.39 24.39 9.97
CA LYS A 3 -55.45 23.56 8.75
C LYS A 3 -55.47 24.36 7.44
N GLU A 4 -56.15 25.51 7.43
CA GLU A 4 -56.25 26.37 6.24
C GLU A 4 -54.92 27.10 5.97
N GLN A 5 -54.21 27.50 7.02
CA GLN A 5 -52.87 28.06 6.88
C GLN A 5 -51.89 27.00 6.36
N ILE A 6 -51.92 25.78 6.88
CA ILE A 6 -51.09 24.68 6.38
C ILE A 6 -51.41 24.35 4.92
N SER A 7 -52.67 24.36 4.50
CA SER A 7 -53.01 24.13 3.09
C SER A 7 -52.51 25.25 2.19
N GLU A 8 -52.61 26.51 2.61
CA GLU A 8 -52.08 27.63 1.83
C GLU A 8 -50.55 27.56 1.70
N THR A 9 -49.81 27.21 2.77
CA THR A 9 -48.34 27.06 2.67
C THR A 9 -47.94 25.89 1.79
N VAL A 10 -48.65 24.77 1.89
CA VAL A 10 -48.38 23.57 1.07
C VAL A 10 -48.70 23.83 -0.40
N ASP A 11 -49.80 24.54 -0.70
CA ASP A 11 -50.14 24.94 -2.07
C ASP A 11 -49.10 25.90 -2.65
N CYS A 12 -48.54 26.83 -1.85
CA CYS A 12 -47.44 27.69 -2.29
C CYS A 12 -46.18 26.91 -2.66
N TRP A 13 -45.89 25.79 -1.97
CA TRP A 13 -44.73 24.94 -2.26
C TRP A 13 -44.93 24.06 -3.51
N ILE A 14 -46.18 23.66 -3.79
CA ILE A 14 -46.52 22.82 -4.95
C ILE A 14 -46.46 23.63 -6.25
N VAL A 15 -46.76 24.93 -6.21
CA VAL A 15 -46.77 25.81 -7.40
C VAL A 15 -45.35 26.06 -7.97
N GLU A 16 -44.31 26.03 -7.14
CA GLU A 16 -42.93 26.30 -7.61
C GLU A 16 -42.33 25.15 -8.44
N ASP A 17 -42.81 23.92 -8.28
CA ASP A 17 -42.29 22.71 -8.95
C ASP A 17 -43.27 22.13 -9.98
N LEU A 18 -44.28 22.89 -10.42
CA LEU A 18 -45.21 22.50 -11.48
C LEU A 18 -44.80 23.05 -12.86
N PRO A 19 -44.92 22.25 -13.94
CA PRO A 19 -44.64 22.73 -15.28
C PRO A 19 -45.72 23.74 -15.70
N SER A 20 -45.31 24.77 -16.46
CA SER A 20 -46.21 25.85 -16.88
C SER A 20 -47.40 25.39 -17.74
N ARG A 21 -47.34 24.18 -18.31
CA ARG A 21 -48.45 23.50 -19.01
C ARG A 21 -48.42 22.01 -18.72
N SER A 22 -49.59 21.37 -18.79
CA SER A 22 -49.72 19.91 -18.70
C SER A 22 -48.94 19.23 -19.84
N GLY A 23 -48.17 18.20 -19.49
CA GLY A 23 -47.33 17.44 -20.43
C GLY A 23 -45.93 18.02 -20.69
N LEU A 24 -45.53 19.11 -20.04
CA LEU A 24 -44.16 19.62 -20.08
C LEU A 24 -43.35 19.11 -18.88
N LYS A 25 -42.04 18.87 -19.07
CA LYS A 25 -41.11 18.60 -17.97
C LYS A 25 -40.75 19.91 -17.26
N VAL A 26 -40.62 19.85 -15.93
CA VAL A 26 -40.16 20.98 -15.11
C VAL A 26 -38.67 21.16 -15.33
N VAL A 27 -38.27 22.29 -15.90
CA VAL A 27 -36.85 22.66 -16.06
C VAL A 27 -36.49 23.59 -14.91
N LYS A 28 -35.64 23.11 -13.99
CA LYS A 28 -35.12 23.93 -12.90
C LYS A 28 -34.01 24.83 -13.47
N ARG A 29 -34.00 26.13 -13.11
CA ARG A 29 -33.00 27.11 -13.61
C ARG A 29 -31.53 26.73 -13.36
N PHE A 30 -31.29 25.80 -12.44
CA PHE A 30 -29.96 25.29 -12.08
C PHE A 30 -29.98 23.77 -11.98
N ASP A 31 -30.48 23.09 -13.01
CA ASP A 31 -30.29 21.65 -13.12
C ASP A 31 -28.93 21.34 -13.76
N ALA A 32 -28.01 20.79 -12.98
CA ALA A 32 -26.67 20.43 -13.46
C ALA A 32 -26.68 19.23 -14.41
N TYR A 33 -27.83 18.55 -14.53
CA TYR A 33 -28.02 17.34 -15.33
C TYR A 33 -29.03 17.54 -16.46
N GLU A 34 -29.40 18.79 -16.76
CA GLU A 34 -30.36 19.11 -17.82
C GLU A 34 -29.86 18.57 -19.18
N GLY A 35 -30.66 17.70 -19.79
CA GLY A 35 -30.36 17.12 -21.10
C GLY A 35 -29.52 15.84 -21.06
N MET A 36 -29.14 15.36 -19.87
CA MET A 36 -28.50 14.05 -19.71
C MET A 36 -29.54 12.94 -19.50
N ASP A 37 -29.29 11.76 -20.06
CA ASP A 37 -30.04 10.56 -19.71
C ASP A 37 -29.55 9.93 -18.39
N GLU A 38 -30.28 8.94 -17.87
CA GLU A 38 -29.94 8.31 -16.59
C GLU A 38 -28.56 7.63 -16.64
N ASP A 39 -28.20 7.05 -17.78
CA ASP A 39 -26.91 6.38 -18.00
C ASP A 39 -25.75 7.42 -18.03
N GLU A 40 -25.96 8.58 -18.64
CA GLU A 40 -25.03 9.70 -18.68
C GLU A 40 -24.83 10.33 -17.31
N ILE A 41 -25.89 10.40 -16.50
CA ILE A 41 -25.82 10.86 -15.10
C ILE A 41 -24.99 9.86 -14.28
N GLU A 42 -25.22 8.56 -14.43
CA GLU A 42 -24.44 7.52 -13.73
C GLU A 42 -22.96 7.59 -14.15
N ALA A 43 -22.68 7.65 -15.46
CA ALA A 43 -21.32 7.78 -15.98
C ALA A 43 -20.61 9.05 -15.50
N TYR A 44 -21.33 10.17 -15.40
CA TYR A 44 -20.80 11.42 -14.87
C TYR A 44 -20.49 11.33 -13.37
N MET A 45 -21.37 10.70 -12.58
CA MET A 45 -21.15 10.48 -11.15
C MET A 45 -19.95 9.56 -10.89
N ASP A 46 -19.82 8.51 -11.69
CA ASP A 46 -18.68 7.58 -11.65
C ASP A 46 -17.38 8.29 -12.00
N PHE A 47 -17.38 9.08 -13.08
CA PHE A 47 -16.23 9.88 -13.47
C PHE A 47 -15.82 10.86 -12.39
N ARG A 48 -16.80 11.58 -11.80
CA ARG A 48 -16.55 12.54 -10.72
C ARG A 48 -15.98 11.85 -9.49
N SER A 49 -16.55 10.72 -9.08
CA SER A 49 -16.07 9.91 -7.96
C SER A 49 -14.64 9.43 -8.20
N TRP A 50 -14.35 8.89 -9.39
CA TRP A 50 -13.03 8.44 -9.78
C TRP A 50 -12.01 9.59 -9.81
N TYR A 51 -12.38 10.72 -10.40
CA TYR A 51 -11.49 11.89 -10.52
C TYR A 51 -11.13 12.48 -9.16
N MET A 52 -12.10 12.66 -8.27
CA MET A 52 -11.88 13.17 -6.91
C MET A 52 -11.05 12.21 -6.06
N ASN A 53 -11.19 10.89 -6.28
CA ASN A 53 -10.45 9.87 -5.56
C ASN A 53 -9.10 9.51 -6.18
N LYS A 54 -8.72 10.10 -7.33
CA LYS A 54 -7.51 9.74 -8.07
C LYS A 54 -6.24 9.90 -7.23
N GLU A 55 -6.14 10.98 -6.46
CA GLU A 55 -4.98 11.23 -5.58
C GLU A 55 -4.93 10.25 -4.39
N HIS A 56 -6.09 9.76 -3.97
CA HIS A 56 -6.23 8.82 -2.86
C HIS A 56 -6.40 7.36 -3.29
N ALA A 57 -6.31 7.08 -4.60
CA ALA A 57 -6.58 5.76 -5.16
C ALA A 57 -5.71 4.67 -4.51
N LEU A 58 -4.43 4.97 -4.27
CA LEU A 58 -3.51 4.06 -3.56
C LEU A 58 -3.96 3.77 -2.12
N LEU A 59 -4.50 4.76 -1.41
CA LEU A 59 -5.01 4.56 -0.04
C LEU A 59 -6.27 3.70 -0.02
N LEU A 60 -7.12 3.82 -1.05
CA LEU A 60 -8.33 3.01 -1.20
C LEU A 60 -8.05 1.55 -1.57
N THR A 61 -6.86 1.22 -2.12
CA THR A 61 -6.44 -0.18 -2.33
C THR A 61 -6.08 -0.93 -1.05
N ILE A 62 -5.87 -0.21 0.06
CA ILE A 62 -5.53 -0.83 1.33
C ILE A 62 -6.80 -1.51 1.87
N PRO A 63 -6.79 -2.83 2.11
CA PRO A 63 -7.97 -3.53 2.59
C PRO A 63 -8.38 -2.96 3.96
N LYS A 64 -9.60 -2.42 4.01
CA LYS A 64 -10.20 -1.93 5.26
C LYS A 64 -10.51 -3.16 6.13
N PRO A 65 -10.06 -3.20 7.39
CA PRO A 65 -10.53 -4.23 8.32
C PRO A 65 -12.03 -4.05 8.52
N THR A 66 -12.78 -5.14 8.47
CA THR A 66 -14.20 -5.19 8.86
C THR A 66 -14.27 -5.01 10.38
N VAL A 67 -14.38 -3.77 10.82
CA VAL A 67 -14.69 -3.46 12.21
C VAL A 67 -16.22 -3.37 12.31
N GLU A 68 -16.84 -4.28 13.04
CA GLU A 68 -18.19 -4.05 13.58
C GLU A 68 -18.07 -2.85 14.54
N ARG A 69 -18.41 -1.64 14.07
CA ARG A 69 -18.31 -0.42 14.88
C ARG A 69 -19.64 -0.14 15.56
N ASP A 70 -19.69 -0.41 16.86
CA ASP A 70 -20.74 0.02 17.80
C ASP A 70 -20.21 1.08 18.79
N PHE A 71 -19.23 1.92 18.44
CA PHE A 71 -18.72 2.92 19.39
C PHE A 71 -18.37 4.28 18.76
N TRP A 72 -19.06 5.31 19.27
CA TRP A 72 -18.99 6.74 18.98
C TRP A 72 -17.69 7.40 19.53
N PRO A 73 -17.35 8.65 19.17
CA PRO A 73 -16.00 9.20 19.29
C PRO A 73 -15.69 9.71 20.70
N GLU A 74 -14.46 9.49 21.15
CA GLU A 74 -13.90 10.18 22.31
C GLU A 74 -13.34 11.56 21.93
N PRO A 75 -13.34 12.53 22.87
CA PRO A 75 -13.13 13.95 22.61
C PRO A 75 -11.67 14.32 22.28
N ASP A 76 -11.56 15.51 21.68
CA ASP A 76 -10.46 16.18 20.95
C ASP A 76 -9.05 16.27 21.58
N ASP A 77 -8.71 15.55 22.66
CA ASP A 77 -7.36 15.60 23.27
C ASP A 77 -6.61 14.26 23.27
N ALA A 78 -7.20 13.19 22.72
CA ALA A 78 -6.44 12.00 22.41
C ALA A 78 -5.64 12.25 21.13
N LEU A 79 -4.34 12.50 21.25
CA LEU A 79 -3.35 12.22 20.19
C LEU A 79 -3.43 10.72 19.85
N SER A 80 -4.49 10.33 19.14
CA SER A 80 -4.65 9.03 18.53
C SER A 80 -3.71 9.02 17.33
N PHE A 81 -2.46 8.65 17.58
CA PHE A 81 -1.56 8.27 16.51
C PHE A 81 -2.26 7.12 15.77
N ALA A 82 -2.78 7.40 14.57
CA ALA A 82 -3.48 6.41 13.75
C ALA A 82 -2.67 5.12 13.52
N TYR A 83 -1.34 5.21 13.67
CA TYR A 83 -0.37 4.12 13.56
C TYR A 83 0.28 3.70 14.89
N GLY A 84 -0.01 4.39 15.98
CA GLY A 84 0.53 4.15 17.33
C GLY A 84 -0.48 3.60 18.32
N SER A 85 -1.78 3.59 17.98
CA SER A 85 -2.82 3.08 18.87
C SER A 85 -2.60 1.60 19.19
N MET A 86 -2.95 1.21 20.42
CA MET A 86 -2.91 -0.18 20.86
C MET A 86 -3.75 -1.08 19.94
N ASP A 87 -4.82 -0.55 19.35
CA ASP A 87 -5.67 -1.26 18.41
C ASP A 87 -4.96 -1.50 17.07
N PHE A 88 -4.20 -0.53 16.56
CA PHE A 88 -3.37 -0.73 15.37
C PHE A 88 -2.33 -1.84 15.58
N GLN A 89 -1.68 -1.86 16.74
CA GLN A 89 -0.70 -2.90 17.09
C GLN A 89 -1.34 -4.28 17.26
N LYS A 90 -2.54 -4.35 17.86
CA LYS A 90 -3.31 -5.59 18.02
C LYS A 90 -3.80 -6.15 16.68
N LEU A 91 -4.28 -5.29 15.78
CA LEU A 91 -4.81 -5.67 14.46
C LEU A 91 -3.74 -6.18 13.49
N ARG A 92 -2.52 -5.63 13.53
CA ARG A 92 -1.45 -5.94 12.56
C ARG A 92 -0.37 -6.89 13.10
N GLY A 93 -0.29 -7.10 14.41
CA GLY A 93 0.77 -7.88 15.05
C GLY A 93 2.14 -7.18 15.05
N LYS A 94 3.16 -7.83 15.62
CA LYS A 94 4.54 -7.30 15.67
C LYS A 94 5.19 -7.36 14.29
N PHE A 95 5.62 -6.21 13.77
CA PHE A 95 6.33 -6.13 12.49
C PHE A 95 7.70 -6.83 12.55
N ASN A 96 7.90 -7.85 11.70
CA ASN A 96 9.16 -8.56 11.61
C ASN A 96 10.16 -7.77 10.74
N LYS A 97 10.94 -6.89 11.40
CA LYS A 97 11.97 -6.05 10.76
C LYS A 97 12.99 -6.86 9.96
N ASN A 98 13.39 -8.03 10.45
CA ASN A 98 14.39 -8.88 9.80
C ASN A 98 13.85 -9.47 8.50
N HIS A 99 12.61 -9.96 8.53
CA HIS A 99 11.95 -10.48 7.33
C HIS A 99 11.80 -9.39 6.26
N TYR A 100 11.35 -8.19 6.66
CA TYR A 100 11.23 -7.07 5.74
C TYR A 100 12.57 -6.66 5.12
N ARG A 101 13.62 -6.56 5.94
CA ARG A 101 14.98 -6.28 5.45
C ARG A 101 15.41 -7.29 4.39
N ILE A 102 15.25 -8.59 4.66
CA ILE A 102 15.62 -9.66 3.71
C ILE A 102 14.79 -9.53 2.41
N SER A 103 13.50 -9.26 2.52
CA SER A 103 12.62 -9.04 1.36
C SER A 103 13.13 -7.91 0.47
N LYS A 104 13.52 -6.78 1.07
CA LYS A 104 14.08 -5.63 0.34
C LYS A 104 15.44 -5.91 -0.32
N ILE A 105 16.28 -6.74 0.31
CA ILE A 105 17.54 -7.17 -0.32
C ILE A 105 17.25 -8.04 -1.55
N LEU A 106 16.30 -8.97 -1.46
CA LEU A 106 15.92 -9.83 -2.59
C LEU A 106 15.31 -9.03 -3.75
N GLU A 107 14.49 -8.02 -3.45
CA GLU A 107 13.96 -7.08 -4.44
C GLU A 107 15.10 -6.35 -5.15
N ARG A 108 16.08 -5.82 -4.41
CA ARG A 108 17.25 -5.17 -5.00
C ARG A 108 18.11 -6.11 -5.86
N VAL A 109 18.25 -7.37 -5.45
CA VAL A 109 18.94 -8.40 -6.25
C VAL A 109 18.20 -8.65 -7.55
N LYS A 110 16.87 -8.72 -7.52
CA LYS A 110 16.04 -8.85 -8.71
C LYS A 110 16.22 -7.67 -9.65
N ASP A 111 16.20 -6.43 -9.13
CA ASP A 111 16.41 -5.23 -9.94
C ASP A 111 17.79 -5.23 -10.62
N LEU A 112 18.84 -5.66 -9.91
CA LEU A 112 20.18 -5.79 -10.50
C LEU A 112 20.22 -6.89 -11.59
N ALA A 113 19.51 -7.99 -11.40
CA ALA A 113 19.43 -9.06 -12.39
C ALA A 113 18.67 -8.62 -13.66
N GLU A 114 17.58 -7.88 -13.51
CA GLU A 114 16.84 -7.28 -14.63
C GLU A 114 17.69 -6.24 -15.36
N ASN A 115 18.41 -5.39 -14.63
CA ASN A 115 19.37 -4.45 -15.22
C ASN A 115 20.48 -5.17 -15.99
N PHE A 116 20.98 -6.30 -15.48
CA PHE A 116 21.98 -7.11 -16.17
C PHE A 116 21.43 -7.67 -17.50
N SER A 117 20.16 -8.08 -17.51
CA SER A 117 19.45 -8.58 -18.70
C SER A 117 19.27 -7.49 -19.76
N CYS A 118 18.89 -6.27 -19.36
CA CYS A 118 18.61 -5.16 -20.27
C CYS A 118 19.87 -4.54 -20.91
N ILE A 119 21.05 -4.71 -20.31
CA ILE A 119 22.29 -4.08 -20.80
C ILE A 119 22.92 -4.94 -21.91
N ASN A 120 23.05 -4.37 -23.10
CA ASN A 120 23.76 -5.03 -24.22
C ASN A 120 25.29 -4.88 -24.17
N HIS A 121 25.80 -3.92 -23.40
CA HIS A 121 27.24 -3.63 -23.32
C HIS A 121 27.96 -4.52 -22.29
N GLU A 122 29.03 -5.21 -22.70
CA GLU A 122 29.77 -6.15 -21.83
C GLU A 122 30.35 -5.52 -20.57
N GLN A 123 30.94 -4.32 -20.66
CA GLN A 123 31.48 -3.64 -19.47
C GLN A 123 30.37 -3.27 -18.50
N GLY A 124 29.18 -2.93 -19.02
CA GLY A 124 28.01 -2.64 -18.20
C GLY A 124 27.53 -3.88 -17.46
N LYS A 125 27.44 -5.02 -18.16
CA LYS A 125 27.14 -6.32 -17.56
C LYS A 125 28.13 -6.68 -16.45
N LYS A 126 29.44 -6.52 -16.69
CA LYS A 126 30.50 -6.76 -15.67
C LYS A 126 30.34 -5.87 -14.45
N ASN A 127 30.04 -4.58 -14.64
CA ASN A 127 29.84 -3.64 -13.53
C ASN A 127 28.61 -3.98 -12.68
N VAL A 128 27.49 -4.36 -13.32
CA VAL A 128 26.27 -4.75 -12.59
C VAL A 128 26.50 -6.06 -11.83
N ARG A 129 27.19 -7.03 -12.43
CA ARG A 129 27.59 -8.26 -11.74
C ARG A 129 28.49 -7.98 -10.54
N LYS A 130 29.45 -7.07 -10.67
CA LYS A 130 30.31 -6.64 -9.56
C LYS A 130 29.50 -6.02 -8.42
N ARG A 131 28.53 -5.15 -8.72
CA ARG A 131 27.62 -4.56 -7.72
C ARG A 131 26.78 -5.59 -6.99
N TYR A 132 26.35 -6.63 -7.70
CA TYR A 132 25.64 -7.76 -7.10
C TYR A 132 26.54 -8.53 -6.12
N GLU A 133 27.78 -8.83 -6.52
CA GLU A 133 28.76 -9.50 -5.66
C GLU A 133 29.10 -8.65 -4.42
N GLU A 134 29.32 -7.35 -4.60
CA GLU A 134 29.53 -6.37 -3.51
C GLU A 134 28.35 -6.37 -2.52
N LEU A 135 27.10 -6.31 -3.03
CA LEU A 135 25.89 -6.35 -2.19
C LEU A 135 25.81 -7.62 -1.34
N ILE A 136 26.11 -8.79 -1.92
CA ILE A 136 26.10 -10.07 -1.19
C ILE A 136 27.21 -10.12 -0.15
N ASN A 137 28.39 -9.61 -0.49
CA ASN A 137 29.52 -9.61 0.43
C ASN A 137 29.20 -8.78 1.67
N ASP A 138 28.77 -7.54 1.48
CA ASP A 138 28.46 -6.60 2.56
C ASP A 138 27.30 -7.10 3.45
N GLU A 139 26.24 -7.64 2.84
CA GLU A 139 25.02 -7.98 3.58
C GLU A 139 25.08 -9.34 4.28
N PHE A 140 25.81 -10.31 3.73
CA PHE A 140 25.79 -11.68 4.25
C PHE A 140 27.17 -12.25 4.52
N ARG A 141 28.09 -12.18 3.54
CA ARG A 141 29.38 -12.88 3.63
C ARG A 141 30.26 -12.31 4.73
N ASP A 142 30.39 -11.00 4.79
CA ASP A 142 31.29 -10.33 5.74
C ASP A 142 30.80 -10.53 7.16
N LYS A 143 29.48 -10.51 7.37
CA LYS A 143 28.86 -10.85 8.67
C LYS A 143 29.09 -12.31 9.04
N ALA A 144 29.05 -13.24 8.08
CA ALA A 144 29.34 -14.65 8.35
C ALA A 144 30.82 -14.85 8.76
N ILE A 145 31.75 -14.13 8.10
CA ILE A 145 33.17 -14.14 8.43
C ILE A 145 33.39 -13.53 9.82
N GLU A 146 32.77 -12.39 10.11
CA GLU A 146 32.86 -11.73 11.41
C GLU A 146 32.34 -12.64 12.54
N LEU A 147 31.22 -13.33 12.32
CA LEU A 147 30.71 -14.35 13.25
C LEU A 147 31.68 -15.51 13.45
N ALA A 148 32.34 -15.99 12.40
CA ALA A 148 33.33 -17.06 12.50
C ALA A 148 34.60 -16.60 13.26
N VAL A 149 35.07 -15.37 12.98
CA VAL A 149 36.24 -14.79 13.65
C VAL A 149 35.95 -14.52 15.13
N THR A 150 34.78 -13.96 15.45
CA THR A 150 34.38 -13.71 16.84
C THR A 150 34.23 -15.01 17.62
N TYR A 151 33.65 -16.05 17.03
CA TYR A 151 33.59 -17.38 17.66
C TYR A 151 34.98 -17.95 17.95
N ASN A 152 35.90 -17.88 16.98
CA ASN A 152 37.27 -18.36 17.18
C ASN A 152 38.01 -17.60 18.29
N ARG A 153 37.73 -16.30 18.45
CA ARG A 153 38.31 -15.46 19.52
C ARG A 153 37.69 -15.73 20.89
N PHE A 154 36.37 -15.95 20.95
CA PHE A 154 35.59 -16.07 22.19
C PHE A 154 34.97 -17.47 22.36
N LYS A 155 35.71 -18.51 21.97
CA LYS A 155 35.22 -19.89 21.92
C LYS A 155 34.67 -20.43 23.24
N ALA A 156 35.17 -19.93 24.37
CA ALA A 156 34.73 -20.35 25.70
C ALA A 156 33.41 -19.71 26.16
N SER A 157 32.99 -18.61 25.54
CA SER A 157 31.83 -17.81 25.98
C SER A 157 30.61 -17.92 25.07
N MET A 158 30.75 -18.54 23.90
CA MET A 158 29.69 -18.61 22.88
C MET A 158 29.27 -20.04 22.62
N ASP A 159 27.96 -20.24 22.47
CA ASP A 159 27.41 -21.52 22.05
C ASP A 159 27.74 -21.78 20.57
N TYR A 160 28.37 -22.93 20.29
CA TYR A 160 28.74 -23.34 18.94
C TYR A 160 27.52 -23.52 18.04
N ASP A 161 26.45 -24.13 18.55
CA ASP A 161 25.28 -24.48 17.76
C ASP A 161 24.50 -23.23 17.34
N GLU A 162 24.43 -22.23 18.22
CA GLU A 162 23.77 -20.96 17.92
C GLU A 162 24.53 -20.18 16.84
N VAL A 163 25.86 -20.09 16.95
CA VAL A 163 26.70 -19.39 15.96
C VAL A 163 26.66 -20.11 14.61
N MET A 164 26.81 -21.43 14.61
CA MET A 164 26.72 -22.21 13.38
C MET A 164 25.33 -22.15 12.75
N GLY A 165 24.27 -22.12 13.56
CA GLY A 165 22.90 -21.87 13.09
C GLY A 165 22.77 -20.53 12.37
N LYS A 166 23.33 -19.45 12.92
CA LYS A 166 23.35 -18.11 12.29
C LYS A 166 24.14 -18.12 10.99
N ILE A 167 25.33 -18.73 10.97
CA ILE A 167 26.17 -18.84 9.76
C ILE A 167 25.42 -19.63 8.68
N LYS A 168 24.80 -20.76 9.02
CA LYS A 168 24.00 -21.56 8.09
C LYS A 168 22.82 -20.78 7.52
N ASN A 169 22.14 -19.99 8.35
CA ASN A 169 21.05 -19.12 7.90
C ASN A 169 21.55 -18.07 6.89
N LEU A 170 22.71 -17.45 7.12
CA LEU A 170 23.32 -16.54 6.15
C LEU A 170 23.62 -17.23 4.82
N TYR A 171 24.18 -18.44 4.85
CA TYR A 171 24.40 -19.23 3.63
C TYR A 171 23.11 -19.55 2.86
N ILE A 172 22.03 -19.92 3.58
CA ILE A 172 20.73 -20.16 2.95
C ILE A 172 20.22 -18.89 2.25
N LEU A 173 20.43 -17.71 2.84
CA LEU A 173 20.04 -16.43 2.21
C LEU A 173 20.87 -16.12 0.97
N ILE A 174 22.18 -16.39 1.00
CA ILE A 174 23.05 -16.26 -0.19
C ILE A 174 22.54 -17.17 -1.32
N MET A 175 22.21 -18.43 -1.01
CA MET A 175 21.65 -19.37 -1.99
C MET A 175 20.31 -18.87 -2.58
N LYS A 176 19.46 -18.26 -1.75
CA LYS A 176 18.21 -17.64 -2.23
C LYS A 176 18.49 -16.48 -3.17
N CYS A 177 19.46 -15.62 -2.86
CA CYS A 177 19.84 -14.51 -3.72
C CYS A 177 20.38 -15.00 -5.08
N ASP A 178 21.21 -16.05 -5.09
CA ASP A 178 21.72 -16.68 -6.31
C ASP A 178 20.58 -17.28 -7.15
N LYS A 179 19.60 -17.93 -6.50
CA LYS A 179 18.42 -18.46 -7.20
C LYS A 179 17.58 -17.34 -7.86
N VAL A 180 17.39 -16.21 -7.17
CA VAL A 180 16.67 -15.05 -7.73
C VAL A 180 17.46 -14.46 -8.89
N TRP A 181 18.77 -14.29 -8.73
CA TRP A 181 19.64 -13.79 -9.78
C TRP A 181 19.52 -14.63 -11.06
N LYS A 182 19.73 -15.95 -10.96
CA LYS A 182 19.64 -16.89 -12.09
C LYS A 182 18.28 -16.91 -12.78
N LYS A 183 17.20 -16.62 -12.04
CA LYS A 183 15.85 -16.59 -12.61
C LYS A 183 15.61 -15.36 -13.49
N HIS A 184 16.21 -14.22 -13.14
CA HIS A 184 15.92 -12.92 -13.75
C HIS A 184 17.03 -12.42 -14.67
N ALA A 185 18.28 -12.85 -14.46
CA ALA A 185 19.37 -12.59 -15.38
C ALA A 185 19.21 -13.49 -16.60
N CYS A 186 18.85 -12.91 -17.74
CA CYS A 186 18.93 -13.60 -19.03
C CYS A 186 20.40 -13.56 -19.49
N GLU A 187 20.97 -14.73 -19.75
CA GLU A 187 22.32 -14.85 -20.34
C GLU A 187 22.28 -14.61 -21.85
#